data_AF-A0A085VZW5-F1
#
_entry.id   AF-A0A085VZW5-F1
#
_cell.length_a   1.000
_cell.length_b   1.000
_cell.length_c   1.000
_cell.angle_alpha   90.00
_cell.angle_beta   90.00
_cell.angle_gamma   90.00
#
_symmetry.space_group_name_H-M   'P 1'
#
loop_
_entity.id
_entity.type
_entity.pdbx_description
1 polymer ?
#
loop_
_entity_poly.entity_id
_entity_poly.type
_entity_poly.pdbx_seq_one_letter_code
_entity_poly.pdbx_strand_id
1 'polypeptide(L)'
;MQISEQDSSVRLKVTYKTPEALIDEYTRSVGQGSVTLETRRSLTRGTRFVFEMQAEGLAQPVEVVGEVVNITPRPGGRYHLTVKYATDVDRVALDAVLQRIFAQEHEKMRKYPRIPLNVRAIESTPFSPVFYVRDISRGGVGMEVDAPALPAMVKVGTPFLLEMELSQGPLLLPGEVMWASTAFRAHSPVTPIFGVGFKDLPKDTAERLESLLSLDSLPPGPWWARVSFGNEALSRMP
;
A
#
# COMPACT_ATOMS: atom_id res chain seq x y z
N MET A 1 -23.73 1.24 -7.36
CA MET A 1 -22.96 2.49 -7.57
C MET A 1 -23.92 3.53 -8.12
N GLN A 2 -24.34 4.48 -7.30
CA GLN A 2 -25.28 5.53 -7.68
C GLN A 2 -24.47 6.79 -7.94
N ILE A 3 -24.57 7.34 -9.15
CA ILE A 3 -23.78 8.50 -9.60
C ILE A 3 -24.72 9.70 -9.68
N SER A 4 -24.50 10.75 -8.90
CA SER A 4 -25.22 12.03 -8.98
C SER A 4 -24.34 13.08 -9.67
N GLU A 5 -24.82 13.70 -10.74
CA GLU A 5 -24.16 14.81 -11.44
C GLU A 5 -24.55 16.14 -10.78
N GLN A 6 -23.60 16.75 -10.06
CA GLN A 6 -23.57 18.19 -9.82
C GLN A 6 -22.22 18.70 -10.34
N ASP A 7 -22.31 19.41 -11.47
CA ASP A 7 -21.28 20.07 -12.30
C ASP A 7 -19.82 19.58 -12.19
N SER A 8 -19.38 18.92 -13.28
CA SER A 8 -18.01 18.50 -13.65
C SER A 8 -17.34 17.38 -12.85
N SER A 9 -17.95 16.90 -11.75
CA SER A 9 -17.38 15.80 -10.95
C SER A 9 -18.29 14.57 -10.86
N VAL A 10 -17.68 13.39 -10.99
CA VAL A 10 -18.32 12.08 -10.79
C VAL A 10 -17.96 11.58 -9.41
N ARG A 11 -18.96 11.42 -8.53
CA ARG A 11 -18.77 10.90 -7.17
C ARG A 11 -19.04 9.41 -7.12
N LEU A 12 -18.12 8.66 -6.53
CA LEU A 12 -18.18 7.21 -6.40
C LEU A 12 -18.04 6.81 -4.93
N LYS A 13 -19.09 6.26 -4.35
CA LYS A 13 -19.08 5.81 -2.95
C LYS A 13 -18.76 4.33 -2.84
N VAL A 14 -17.79 4.01 -1.98
CA VAL A 14 -17.35 2.64 -1.67
C VAL A 14 -17.36 2.45 -0.15
N THR A 15 -17.95 1.36 0.32
CA THR A 15 -18.06 1.05 1.74
C THR A 15 -17.22 -0.18 2.09
N TYR A 16 -16.43 -0.07 3.15
CA TYR A 16 -15.57 -1.11 3.71
C TYR A 16 -16.07 -1.50 5.09
N LYS A 17 -15.96 -2.80 5.41
CA LYS A 17 -16.38 -3.34 6.71
C LYS A 17 -15.45 -2.95 7.85
N THR A 18 -14.16 -2.73 7.57
CA THR A 18 -13.18 -2.39 8.60
C THR A 18 -12.28 -1.23 8.15
N PRO A 19 -11.71 -0.46 9.09
CA PRO A 19 -10.70 0.55 8.81
C PRO A 19 -9.49 0.01 8.02
N GLU A 20 -9.00 -1.19 8.36
CA GLU A 20 -7.87 -1.82 7.67
C GLU A 20 -8.19 -2.12 6.21
N ALA A 21 -9.40 -2.61 5.90
CA ALA A 21 -9.81 -2.86 4.52
C ALA A 21 -9.87 -1.57 3.68
N LEU A 22 -10.22 -0.45 4.31
CA LEU A 22 -10.17 0.87 3.65
C LEU A 22 -8.73 1.27 3.36
N ILE A 23 -7.83 1.19 4.35
CA ILE A 23 -6.40 1.54 4.16
C ILE A 23 -5.72 0.59 3.17
N ASP A 24 -6.08 -0.69 3.18
CA ASP A 24 -5.60 -1.68 2.20
C ASP A 24 -5.92 -1.24 0.77
N GLU A 25 -7.18 -0.88 0.51
CA GLU A 25 -7.57 -0.42 -0.82
C GLU A 25 -7.01 0.97 -1.15
N TYR A 26 -6.94 1.88 -0.19
CA TYR A 26 -6.35 3.21 -0.37
C TYR A 26 -4.89 3.08 -0.80
N THR A 27 -4.10 2.32 -0.06
CA THR A 27 -2.67 2.16 -0.34
C THR A 27 -2.42 1.39 -1.64
N ARG A 28 -3.24 0.38 -1.96
CA ARG A 28 -3.18 -0.33 -3.24
C ARG A 28 -3.49 0.59 -4.43
N SER A 29 -4.59 1.32 -4.37
CA SER A 29 -5.06 2.16 -5.47
C SER A 29 -4.20 3.41 -5.64
N VAL A 30 -4.06 4.22 -4.58
CA VAL A 30 -3.27 5.46 -4.61
C VAL A 30 -1.79 5.15 -4.85
N GLY A 31 -1.27 4.05 -4.28
CA GLY A 31 0.09 3.61 -4.50
C GLY A 31 0.40 3.16 -5.92
N GLN A 32 -0.60 2.73 -6.70
CA GLN A 32 -0.43 2.51 -8.15
C GLN A 32 -0.47 3.82 -8.96
N GLY A 33 -0.92 4.92 -8.36
CA GLY A 33 -1.03 6.24 -8.97
C GLY A 33 -2.20 6.42 -9.94
N SER A 34 -2.88 5.35 -10.34
CA SER A 34 -4.07 5.42 -11.20
C SER A 34 -4.94 4.17 -11.08
N VAL A 35 -6.19 4.29 -11.50
CA VAL A 35 -7.15 3.18 -11.61
C VAL A 35 -7.76 3.14 -13.01
N THR A 36 -8.07 1.93 -13.49
CA THR A 36 -8.86 1.75 -14.72
C THR A 36 -10.31 1.44 -14.36
N LEU A 37 -11.23 2.28 -14.82
CA LEU A 37 -12.67 2.12 -14.62
C LEU A 37 -13.35 1.76 -15.94
N GLU A 38 -14.24 0.78 -15.92
CA GLU A 38 -15.11 0.49 -17.07
C GLU A 38 -16.44 1.23 -16.94
N THR A 39 -16.87 1.89 -18.02
CA THR A 39 -18.15 2.60 -18.08
C THR A 39 -18.81 2.46 -19.44
N ARG A 40 -20.13 2.69 -19.48
CA ARG A 40 -20.90 2.89 -20.73
C ARG A 40 -21.11 4.37 -21.06
N ARG A 41 -20.74 5.28 -20.15
CA ARG A 41 -20.86 6.72 -20.36
C ARG A 41 -19.63 7.23 -21.10
N SER A 42 -19.86 8.07 -22.10
CA SER A 42 -18.81 8.85 -22.75
C SER A 42 -18.44 10.00 -21.82
N LEU A 43 -17.34 9.86 -21.08
CA LEU A 43 -16.75 10.96 -20.30
C LEU A 43 -15.64 11.63 -21.11
N THR A 44 -15.24 12.83 -20.72
CA THR A 44 -14.12 13.54 -21.35
C THR A 44 -12.86 13.44 -20.49
N ARG A 45 -11.68 13.56 -21.14
CA ARG A 45 -10.44 13.80 -20.40
C ARG A 45 -10.60 15.09 -19.57
N GLY A 46 -10.06 15.11 -18.36
CA GLY A 46 -10.28 16.20 -17.41
C GLY A 46 -11.50 16.01 -16.50
N THR A 47 -12.34 15.01 -16.72
CA THR A 47 -13.47 14.74 -15.80
C THR A 47 -12.90 14.40 -14.42
N ARG A 48 -13.35 15.14 -13.39
CA ARG A 48 -12.94 14.92 -12.02
C ARG A 48 -13.73 13.76 -11.42
N PHE A 49 -13.04 12.85 -10.75
CA PHE A 49 -13.62 11.79 -9.94
C PHE A 49 -13.35 12.07 -8.46
N VAL A 50 -14.36 11.85 -7.63
CA VAL A 50 -14.22 11.85 -6.17
C VAL A 50 -14.63 10.46 -5.68
N PHE A 51 -13.65 9.72 -5.17
CA PHE A 51 -13.86 8.42 -4.56
C PHE A 51 -14.07 8.62 -3.06
N GLU A 52 -15.30 8.39 -2.59
CA GLU A 52 -15.67 8.44 -1.19
C GLU A 52 -15.51 7.06 -0.56
N MET A 53 -14.43 6.86 0.18
CA MET A 53 -14.13 5.61 0.87
C MET A 53 -14.64 5.70 2.30
N GLN A 54 -15.67 4.92 2.64
CA GLN A 54 -16.28 4.90 3.96
C GLN A 54 -15.97 3.58 4.66
N ALA A 55 -15.51 3.61 5.91
CA ALA A 55 -15.44 2.41 6.76
C ALA A 55 -16.48 2.48 7.89
N GLU A 56 -16.93 1.31 8.36
CA GLU A 56 -17.88 1.22 9.46
C GLU A 56 -17.33 1.86 10.75
N GLY A 57 -18.18 2.62 11.45
CA GLY A 57 -17.82 3.30 12.70
C GLY A 57 -17.04 4.61 12.55
N LEU A 58 -16.79 5.09 11.33
CA LEU A 58 -16.17 6.39 11.07
C LEU A 58 -17.22 7.42 10.63
N ALA A 59 -17.08 8.65 11.13
CA ALA A 59 -18.06 9.72 10.89
C ALA A 59 -17.96 10.34 9.49
N GLN A 60 -16.76 10.39 8.92
CA GLN A 60 -16.48 11.01 7.63
C GLN A 60 -15.81 10.01 6.68
N PRO A 61 -16.14 10.04 5.38
CA PRO A 61 -15.44 9.25 4.38
C PRO A 61 -14.07 9.86 4.08
N VAL A 62 -13.11 9.02 3.70
CA VAL A 62 -11.87 9.48 3.08
C VAL A 62 -12.19 9.79 1.62
N GLU A 63 -12.01 11.05 1.23
CA GLU A 63 -12.16 11.46 -0.16
C GLU A 63 -10.81 11.40 -0.89
N VAL A 64 -10.77 10.63 -1.97
CA VAL A 64 -9.64 10.59 -2.91
C VAL A 64 -10.10 11.18 -4.22
N VAL A 65 -9.39 12.19 -4.70
CA VAL A 65 -9.70 12.85 -5.97
C VAL A 65 -8.84 12.23 -7.08
N GLY A 66 -9.42 12.10 -8.27
CA GLY A 66 -8.67 11.77 -9.47
C GLY A 66 -9.20 12.47 -10.70
N GLU A 67 -8.44 12.43 -11.79
CA GLU A 67 -8.81 13.03 -13.07
C GLU A 67 -8.68 12.00 -14.19
N VAL A 68 -9.65 11.97 -15.11
CA VAL A 68 -9.57 11.14 -16.31
C VAL A 68 -8.44 11.66 -17.21
N VAL A 69 -7.35 10.89 -17.30
CA VAL A 69 -6.20 11.22 -18.14
C VAL A 69 -6.23 10.51 -19.49
N ASN A 70 -6.89 9.36 -19.58
CA ASN A 70 -7.00 8.57 -20.81
C ASN A 70 -8.36 7.86 -20.93
N ILE A 71 -8.81 7.66 -22.17
CA ILE A 71 -10.08 6.99 -22.51
C ILE A 71 -9.84 6.04 -23.68
N THR A 72 -10.13 4.76 -23.47
CA THR A 72 -9.97 3.72 -24.49
C THR A 72 -11.33 3.10 -24.80
N PRO A 73 -11.87 3.23 -26.03
CA PRO A 73 -13.09 2.54 -26.43
C PRO A 73 -12.97 1.02 -26.36
N ARG A 74 -14.06 0.34 -26.00
CA ARG A 74 -14.18 -1.11 -25.89
C ARG A 74 -15.43 -1.61 -26.63
N PRO A 75 -15.45 -2.87 -27.10
CA PRO A 75 -16.62 -3.44 -27.76
C PRO A 75 -17.90 -3.36 -26.90
N GLY A 76 -19.04 -3.18 -27.58
CA GLY A 76 -20.35 -3.06 -26.93
C GLY A 76 -20.64 -1.68 -26.33
N GLY A 77 -20.07 -0.61 -26.90
CA GLY A 77 -20.32 0.78 -26.46
C GLY A 77 -19.78 1.07 -25.07
N ARG A 78 -18.66 0.43 -24.71
CA ARG A 78 -17.99 0.60 -23.41
C ARG A 78 -16.72 1.40 -23.55
N TYR A 79 -16.25 1.95 -22.45
CA TYR A 79 -15.01 2.72 -22.37
C TYR A 79 -14.23 2.27 -21.13
N HIS A 80 -12.92 2.17 -21.28
CA HIS A 80 -11.98 2.10 -20.17
C HIS A 80 -11.41 3.49 -19.92
N LEU A 81 -11.63 4.00 -18.72
CA LEU A 81 -11.13 5.28 -18.26
C LEU A 81 -9.91 5.03 -17.39
N THR A 82 -8.79 5.69 -17.68
CA THR A 82 -7.68 5.76 -16.75
C THR A 82 -7.84 7.04 -15.93
N VAL A 83 -8.09 6.88 -14.63
CA VAL A 83 -8.20 7.97 -13.67
C VAL A 83 -6.90 8.05 -12.89
N LYS A 84 -6.15 9.14 -13.04
CA LYS A 84 -4.94 9.39 -12.26
C LYS A 84 -5.32 10.06 -10.94
N TYR A 85 -4.83 9.55 -9.83
CA TYR A 85 -5.10 10.14 -8.52
C TYR A 85 -4.37 11.48 -8.38
N ALA A 86 -5.05 12.44 -7.77
CA ALA A 86 -4.46 13.70 -7.35
C ALA A 86 -3.66 13.51 -6.05
N THR A 87 -2.77 14.46 -5.77
CA THR A 87 -1.98 14.49 -4.53
C THR A 87 -2.79 14.93 -3.32
N ASP A 88 -3.95 15.52 -3.56
CA ASP A 88 -4.72 16.24 -2.56
C ASP A 88 -5.73 15.26 -1.95
N VAL A 89 -5.42 14.77 -0.75
CA VAL A 89 -6.25 13.84 0.02
C VAL A 89 -6.74 14.56 1.27
N ASP A 90 -7.99 14.31 1.68
CA ASP A 90 -8.49 14.77 2.98
C ASP A 90 -7.76 14.03 4.10
N ARG A 91 -6.80 14.73 4.72
CA ARG A 91 -5.97 14.22 5.80
C ARG A 91 -6.73 13.98 7.08
N VAL A 92 -7.75 14.78 7.37
CA VAL A 92 -8.49 14.67 8.64
C VAL A 92 -9.22 13.33 8.69
N ALA A 93 -9.91 12.98 7.60
CA ALA A 93 -10.61 11.69 7.51
C ALA A 93 -9.62 10.51 7.50
N LEU A 94 -8.52 10.61 6.77
CA LEU A 94 -7.50 9.55 6.69
C LEU A 94 -6.84 9.28 8.06
N ASP A 95 -6.42 10.34 8.75
CA ASP A 95 -5.79 10.25 10.06
C ASP A 95 -6.74 9.62 11.09
N ALA A 96 -8.05 9.93 11.01
CA ALA A 96 -9.06 9.30 11.87
C ALA A 96 -9.19 7.79 11.64
N VAL A 97 -9.07 7.32 10.38
CA VAL A 97 -9.05 5.88 10.05
C VAL A 97 -7.82 5.22 10.68
N LEU A 98 -6.64 5.82 10.50
CA LEU A 98 -5.38 5.30 11.03
C LEU A 98 -5.41 5.23 12.56
N GLN A 99 -5.88 6.28 13.23
CA GLN A 99 -6.06 6.30 14.69
C GLN A 99 -6.97 5.17 15.16
N ARG A 100 -8.04 4.86 14.42
CA ARG A 100 -8.93 3.74 14.75
C ARG A 100 -8.22 2.39 14.68
N ILE A 101 -7.39 2.16 13.65
CA ILE A 101 -6.58 0.93 13.52
C ILE A 101 -5.61 0.81 14.70
N PHE A 102 -4.90 1.89 15.02
CA PHE A 102 -3.97 1.91 16.15
C PHE A 102 -4.67 1.63 17.47
N ALA A 103 -5.87 2.15 17.69
CA ALA A 103 -6.66 1.87 18.89
C ALA A 103 -7.13 0.41 18.98
N GLN A 104 -7.57 -0.20 17.88
CA GLN A 104 -8.07 -1.59 17.85
C GLN A 104 -6.97 -2.65 18.00
N GLU A 105 -5.80 -2.45 17.38
CA GLU A 105 -4.71 -3.43 17.43
C GLU A 105 -4.05 -3.53 18.81
N HIS A 106 -4.14 -2.48 19.65
CA HIS A 106 -3.68 -2.57 21.05
C HIS A 106 -4.42 -3.65 21.85
N GLU A 107 -5.60 -4.10 21.41
CA GLU A 107 -6.35 -5.17 22.06
C GLU A 107 -5.83 -6.58 21.69
N LYS A 108 -4.94 -6.70 20.69
CA LYS A 108 -4.36 -7.96 20.22
C LYS A 108 -2.97 -8.18 20.82
N MET A 109 -2.48 -9.43 20.88
CA MET A 109 -1.18 -9.83 21.47
C MET A 109 0.09 -9.23 20.83
N ARG A 110 -0.02 -8.25 19.93
CA ARG A 110 1.12 -7.65 19.23
C ARG A 110 1.60 -6.40 19.95
N LYS A 111 2.93 -6.27 20.07
CA LYS A 111 3.56 -5.09 20.69
C LYS A 111 3.31 -3.80 19.90
N TYR A 112 3.28 -3.89 18.57
CA TYR A 112 3.09 -2.75 17.68
C TYR A 112 1.95 -3.03 16.69
N PRO A 113 0.93 -2.15 16.60
CA PRO A 113 -0.06 -2.18 15.53
C PRO A 113 0.57 -2.11 14.15
N ARG A 114 -0.10 -2.68 13.15
CA ARG A 114 0.32 -2.63 11.75
C ARG A 114 -0.70 -1.92 10.90
N ILE A 115 -0.24 -1.22 9.87
CA ILE A 115 -1.09 -0.68 8.80
C ILE A 115 -0.80 -1.40 7.48
N PRO A 116 -1.82 -1.65 6.64
CA PRO A 116 -1.60 -2.06 5.25
C PRO A 116 -0.82 -0.98 4.47
N LEU A 117 0.08 -1.38 3.57
CA LEU A 117 0.89 -0.44 2.78
C LEU A 117 0.96 -0.78 1.28
N ASN A 118 0.74 -2.03 0.87
CA ASN A 118 0.62 -2.46 -0.54
C ASN A 118 1.69 -1.89 -1.52
N VAL A 119 2.95 -1.80 -1.11
CA VAL A 119 4.03 -1.26 -1.97
C VAL A 119 4.76 -2.37 -2.70
N ARG A 120 4.88 -2.25 -4.02
CA ARG A 120 5.68 -3.17 -4.84
C ARG A 120 7.17 -3.00 -4.52
N ALA A 121 7.84 -4.10 -4.23
CA ALA A 121 9.25 -4.14 -3.89
C ALA A 121 10.04 -4.99 -4.89
N ILE A 122 11.24 -4.53 -5.27
CA ILE A 122 12.14 -5.24 -6.17
C ILE A 122 13.51 -5.45 -5.54
N GLU A 123 14.12 -6.59 -5.85
CA GLU A 123 15.51 -6.87 -5.53
C GLU A 123 16.38 -6.60 -6.77
N SER A 124 17.64 -6.22 -6.56
CA SER A 124 18.60 -5.96 -7.63
C SER A 124 19.12 -7.24 -8.31
N THR A 125 19.00 -8.40 -7.65
CA THR A 125 19.42 -9.70 -8.18
C THR A 125 18.61 -10.08 -9.44
N PRO A 126 19.26 -10.47 -10.55
CA PRO A 126 18.56 -10.92 -11.75
C PRO A 126 17.62 -12.09 -11.48
N PHE A 127 16.44 -12.07 -12.12
CA PHE A 127 15.39 -13.10 -11.99
C PHE A 127 14.80 -13.27 -10.59
N SER A 128 15.10 -12.36 -9.65
CA SER A 128 14.37 -12.32 -8.39
C SER A 128 12.88 -12.07 -8.64
N PRO A 129 12.00 -12.74 -7.87
CA PRO A 129 10.58 -12.47 -7.98
C PRO A 129 10.25 -11.06 -7.51
N VAL A 130 9.04 -10.63 -7.83
CA VAL A 130 8.49 -9.40 -7.28
C VAL A 130 8.09 -9.66 -5.83
N PHE A 131 8.37 -8.69 -4.97
CA PHE A 131 7.91 -8.68 -3.59
C PHE A 131 6.84 -7.61 -3.40
N TYR A 132 6.02 -7.74 -2.36
CA TYR A 132 5.10 -6.68 -1.95
C TYR A 132 5.22 -6.45 -0.44
N VAL A 133 5.35 -5.20 -0.05
CA VAL A 133 5.14 -4.77 1.33
C VAL A 133 3.64 -4.80 1.58
N ARG A 134 3.18 -5.80 2.33
CA ARG A 134 1.75 -5.98 2.65
C ARG A 134 1.33 -5.04 3.76
N ASP A 135 2.07 -5.08 4.86
CA ASP A 135 1.80 -4.30 6.06
C ASP A 135 3.11 -3.86 6.73
N ILE A 136 3.06 -2.76 7.49
CA ILE A 136 4.21 -2.21 8.20
C ILE A 136 3.81 -1.73 9.60
N SER A 137 4.77 -1.73 10.51
CA SER A 137 4.65 -1.25 11.89
C SER A 137 5.98 -0.68 12.37
N ARG A 138 6.01 -0.12 13.58
CA ARG A 138 7.25 0.29 14.25
C ARG A 138 8.27 -0.83 14.41
N GLY A 139 7.80 -2.07 14.55
CA GLY A 139 8.66 -3.21 14.87
C GLY A 139 9.02 -4.09 13.68
N GLY A 140 8.49 -3.82 12.49
CA GLY A 140 8.73 -4.70 11.35
C GLY A 140 7.72 -4.57 10.22
N VAL A 141 7.97 -5.35 9.18
CA VAL A 141 7.21 -5.37 7.92
C VAL A 141 6.76 -6.79 7.58
N GLY A 142 5.53 -6.92 7.07
CA GLY A 142 5.01 -8.13 6.45
C GLY A 142 5.20 -8.07 4.94
N MET A 143 5.78 -9.12 4.38
CA MET A 143 6.13 -9.23 2.96
C MET A 143 5.37 -10.38 2.31
N GLU A 144 4.96 -10.15 1.06
CA GLU A 144 4.43 -11.17 0.14
C GLU A 144 5.40 -11.36 -1.03
N VAL A 145 5.43 -12.56 -1.61
CA VAL A 145 6.26 -12.90 -2.77
C VAL A 145 5.39 -13.33 -3.94
N ASP A 146 5.58 -12.69 -5.10
CA ASP A 146 4.97 -13.08 -6.37
C ASP A 146 5.72 -14.27 -6.99
N ALA A 147 5.61 -15.42 -6.32
CA ALA A 147 6.24 -16.67 -6.71
C ALA A 147 5.45 -17.84 -6.14
N PRO A 148 5.54 -19.05 -6.73
CA PRO A 148 4.87 -20.24 -6.20
C PRO A 148 5.48 -20.74 -4.88
N ALA A 149 6.69 -20.30 -4.52
CA ALA A 149 7.40 -20.68 -3.30
C ALA A 149 8.29 -19.54 -2.79
N LEU A 150 8.72 -19.62 -1.53
CA LEU A 150 9.70 -18.69 -0.97
C LEU A 150 11.05 -18.80 -1.69
N PRO A 151 11.68 -17.67 -2.06
CA PRO A 151 13.03 -17.66 -2.62
C PRO A 151 14.05 -18.18 -1.61
N ALA A 152 15.11 -18.83 -2.10
CA ALA A 152 16.12 -19.48 -1.25
C ALA A 152 16.86 -18.52 -0.29
N MET A 153 16.91 -17.22 -0.60
CA MET A 153 17.47 -16.19 0.27
C MET A 153 16.56 -15.84 1.46
N VAL A 154 15.25 -16.09 1.37
CA VAL A 154 14.30 -15.78 2.44
C VAL A 154 14.32 -16.92 3.47
N LYS A 155 15.19 -16.79 4.46
CA LYS A 155 15.32 -17.72 5.59
C LYS A 155 15.30 -16.94 6.89
N VAL A 156 14.77 -17.55 7.95
CA VAL A 156 14.82 -16.97 9.29
C VAL A 156 16.28 -16.68 9.66
N GLY A 157 16.55 -15.51 10.20
CA GLY A 157 17.90 -15.05 10.51
C GLY A 157 18.59 -14.29 9.38
N THR A 158 18.05 -14.30 8.15
CA THR A 158 18.67 -13.58 7.03
C THR A 158 18.56 -12.07 7.27
N PRO A 159 19.69 -11.32 7.21
CA PRO A 159 19.68 -9.86 7.17
C PRO A 159 18.83 -9.34 6.01
N PHE A 160 18.05 -8.31 6.28
CA PHE A 160 17.13 -7.72 5.32
C PHE A 160 17.24 -6.20 5.37
N LEU A 161 17.05 -5.56 4.21
CA LEU A 161 16.95 -4.11 4.11
C LEU A 161 15.78 -3.76 3.20
N LEU A 162 14.84 -2.96 3.71
CA LEU A 162 13.81 -2.30 2.91
C LEU A 162 14.20 -0.85 2.69
N GLU A 163 14.13 -0.40 1.45
CA GLU A 163 14.40 0.98 1.04
C GLU A 163 13.21 1.56 0.31
N MET A 164 12.84 2.77 0.68
CA MET A 164 11.73 3.50 0.06
C MET A 164 12.09 4.96 -0.09
N GLU A 165 11.74 5.55 -1.23
CA GLU A 165 11.81 7.01 -1.40
C GLU A 165 10.59 7.66 -0.79
N LEU A 166 10.80 8.55 0.18
CA LEU A 166 9.77 9.37 0.78
C LEU A 166 9.91 10.82 0.31
N SER A 167 8.86 11.62 0.48
CA SER A 167 8.87 13.07 0.16
C SER A 167 9.98 13.85 0.87
N GLN A 168 10.47 13.34 2.01
CA GLN A 168 11.54 13.95 2.82
C GLN A 168 12.92 13.33 2.57
N GLY A 169 13.05 12.43 1.59
CA GLY A 169 14.26 11.67 1.28
C GLY A 169 14.15 10.18 1.62
N PRO A 170 15.23 9.41 1.40
CA PRO A 170 15.18 7.95 1.48
C PRO A 170 14.95 7.47 2.92
N LEU A 171 14.18 6.39 3.03
CA LEU A 171 13.97 5.62 4.26
C LEU A 171 14.64 4.26 4.11
N LEU A 172 15.60 3.97 4.98
CA LEU A 172 16.30 2.69 5.07
C LEU A 172 15.86 1.97 6.35
N LEU A 173 15.27 0.79 6.20
CA LEU A 173 14.75 -0.02 7.31
C LEU A 173 15.52 -1.34 7.40
N PRO A 174 16.64 -1.37 8.14
CA PRO A 174 17.37 -2.61 8.39
C PRO A 174 16.58 -3.52 9.32
N GLY A 175 16.62 -4.82 9.02
CA GLY A 175 15.93 -5.83 9.79
C GLY A 175 16.47 -7.21 9.57
N GLU A 176 15.73 -8.18 10.08
CA GLU A 176 16.02 -9.61 9.97
C GLU A 176 14.72 -10.37 9.71
N VAL A 177 14.79 -11.39 8.86
CA VAL A 177 13.65 -12.28 8.63
C VAL A 177 13.38 -13.07 9.91
N MET A 178 12.19 -12.88 10.48
CA MET A 178 11.80 -13.49 11.76
C MET A 178 11.00 -14.78 11.57
N TRP A 179 10.22 -14.86 10.50
CA TRP A 179 9.41 -16.02 10.15
C TRP A 179 9.14 -16.02 8.65
N ALA A 180 8.89 -17.19 8.09
CA ALA A 180 8.49 -17.34 6.70
C ALA A 180 7.48 -18.49 6.58
N SER A 181 6.52 -18.38 5.67
CA SER A 181 5.46 -19.36 5.48
C SER A 181 5.11 -19.50 3.99
N THR A 182 5.17 -20.74 3.52
CA THR A 182 4.54 -21.21 2.28
C THR A 182 3.28 -21.99 2.66
N ALA A 183 2.19 -21.30 2.95
CA ALA A 183 0.96 -21.99 3.33
C ALA A 183 0.32 -22.66 2.10
N PHE A 184 0.66 -23.91 1.78
CA PHE A 184 -0.15 -24.68 0.83
C PHE A 184 -1.52 -24.97 1.45
N ARG A 185 -2.61 -24.37 0.94
CA ARG A 185 -3.96 -24.94 1.10
C ARG A 185 -4.22 -25.85 -0.10
N ALA A 186 -4.69 -27.06 0.15
CA ALA A 186 -4.90 -28.10 -0.87
C ALA A 186 -5.79 -27.68 -2.07
N HIS A 187 -6.47 -26.52 -2.01
CA HIS A 187 -7.41 -26.05 -3.03
C HIS A 187 -7.18 -24.60 -3.51
N SER A 188 -6.08 -23.95 -3.12
CA SER A 188 -5.68 -22.65 -3.69
C SER A 188 -4.22 -22.34 -3.33
N PRO A 189 -3.38 -21.92 -4.28
CA PRO A 189 -2.04 -21.45 -3.94
C PRO A 189 -2.15 -20.21 -3.07
N VAL A 190 -1.71 -20.30 -1.80
CA VAL A 190 -1.55 -19.10 -0.97
C VAL A 190 -0.20 -18.50 -1.34
N THR A 191 -0.20 -17.20 -1.62
CA THR A 191 1.02 -16.42 -1.87
C THR A 191 2.01 -16.61 -0.73
N PRO A 192 3.27 -17.00 -1.01
CA PRO A 192 4.30 -17.09 0.02
C PRO A 192 4.51 -15.78 0.76
N ILE A 193 4.66 -15.86 2.08
CA ILE A 193 4.78 -14.69 2.95
C ILE A 193 5.92 -14.83 3.94
N PHE A 194 6.50 -13.70 4.35
CA PHE A 194 7.47 -13.67 5.43
C PHE A 194 7.36 -12.38 6.22
N GLY A 195 7.85 -12.40 7.45
CA GLY A 195 7.89 -11.22 8.32
C GLY A 195 9.31 -10.86 8.64
N VAL A 196 9.60 -9.56 8.59
CA VAL A 196 10.87 -8.98 9.00
C VAL A 196 10.65 -8.19 10.28
N GLY A 197 11.54 -8.36 11.24
CA GLY A 197 11.64 -7.53 12.43
C GLY A 197 12.68 -6.45 12.21
N PHE A 198 12.35 -5.20 12.53
CA PHE A 198 13.33 -4.11 12.50
C PHE A 198 14.27 -4.21 13.70
N LYS A 199 15.53 -3.85 13.48
CA LYS A 199 16.52 -3.70 14.57
C LYS A 199 16.31 -2.37 15.27
N ASP A 200 17.16 -2.05 16.26
CA ASP A 200 17.16 -0.72 16.87
C ASP A 200 17.40 0.33 15.79
N LEU A 201 16.36 1.09 15.47
CA LEU A 201 16.40 2.12 14.44
C LEU A 201 17.00 3.40 15.03
N PRO A 202 17.94 4.07 14.32
CA PRO A 202 18.35 5.42 14.67
C PRO A 202 17.13 6.35 14.78
N LYS A 203 17.22 7.36 15.66
CA LYS A 203 16.11 8.28 15.93
C LYS A 203 15.51 8.87 14.65
N ASP A 204 16.36 9.38 13.75
CA ASP A 204 15.92 9.98 12.49
C ASP A 204 15.19 8.98 11.58
N THR A 205 15.64 7.73 11.55
CA THR A 205 14.98 6.64 10.81
C THR A 205 13.63 6.29 11.44
N ALA A 206 13.55 6.24 12.76
CA ALA A 206 12.31 6.01 13.48
C ALA A 206 11.29 7.12 13.24
N GLU A 207 11.71 8.39 13.25
CA GLU A 207 10.84 9.53 12.94
C GLU A 207 10.30 9.48 11.51
N ARG A 208 11.14 9.11 10.52
CA ARG A 208 10.69 8.89 9.13
C ARG A 208 9.74 7.71 9.00
N LEU A 209 9.97 6.64 9.77
CA LEU A 209 9.04 5.51 9.84
C LEU A 209 7.68 5.94 10.41
N GLU A 210 7.64 6.79 11.44
CA GLU A 210 6.38 7.34 11.95
C GLU A 210 5.62 8.14 10.87
N SER A 211 6.32 8.98 10.11
CA SER A 211 5.71 9.73 9.00
C SER A 211 5.17 8.81 7.89
N LEU A 212 5.81 7.66 7.66
CA LEU A 212 5.29 6.63 6.77
C LEU A 212 4.07 5.92 7.37
N LEU A 213 4.07 5.62 8.68
CA LEU A 213 2.94 5.00 9.38
C LEU A 213 1.70 5.89 9.45
N SER A 214 1.87 7.22 9.33
CA SER A 214 0.77 8.18 9.13
C SER A 214 0.43 8.42 7.66
N LEU A 215 1.10 7.73 6.72
CA LEU A 215 0.99 7.90 5.27
C LEU A 215 1.24 9.35 4.79
N ASP A 216 1.92 10.17 5.59
CA ASP A 216 2.15 11.60 5.36
C ASP A 216 3.35 11.85 4.44
N SER A 217 4.35 10.97 4.52
CA SER A 217 5.61 11.14 3.80
C SER A 217 5.65 10.43 2.45
N LEU A 218 4.55 9.81 1.99
CA LEU A 218 4.54 9.12 0.70
C LEU A 218 4.52 10.14 -0.45
N PRO A 219 5.37 9.96 -1.48
CA PRO A 219 5.36 10.83 -2.65
C PRO A 219 4.09 10.58 -3.51
N PRO A 220 3.82 11.39 -4.54
CA PRO A 220 2.82 11.02 -5.54
C PRO A 220 3.15 9.66 -6.16
N GLY A 221 2.15 8.79 -6.33
CA GLY A 221 2.36 7.46 -6.90
C GLY A 221 2.89 7.48 -8.35
N PRO A 222 3.43 6.35 -8.85
CA PRO A 222 3.44 5.04 -8.21
C PRO A 222 4.53 4.88 -7.14
N TRP A 223 4.18 4.20 -6.04
CA TRP A 223 5.11 3.86 -4.97
C TRP A 223 5.81 2.55 -5.27
N TRP A 224 7.11 2.52 -4.97
CA TRP A 224 7.90 1.31 -5.05
C TRP A 224 8.94 1.30 -3.94
N ALA A 225 9.44 0.11 -3.66
CA ALA A 225 10.51 -0.11 -2.71
C ALA A 225 11.60 -0.97 -3.33
N ARG A 226 12.75 -0.97 -2.69
CA ARG A 226 13.83 -1.89 -2.97
C ARG A 226 14.05 -2.78 -1.76
N VAL A 227 14.30 -4.06 -2.00
CA VAL A 227 14.66 -5.02 -0.96
C VAL A 227 16.02 -5.64 -1.27
N SER A 228 16.79 -5.90 -0.22
CA SER A 228 18.04 -6.65 -0.30
C SER A 228 18.10 -7.66 0.84
N PHE A 229 18.84 -8.75 0.61
CA PHE A 229 19.01 -9.84 1.58
C PHE A 229 20.49 -10.15 1.82
N GLY A 230 20.80 -10.72 2.98
CA GLY A 230 22.13 -11.24 3.31
C GLY A 230 23.23 -10.18 3.17
N ASN A 231 24.33 -10.53 2.48
CA ASN A 231 25.49 -9.66 2.34
C ASN A 231 25.18 -8.36 1.58
N GLU A 232 24.24 -8.38 0.62
CA GLU A 232 23.84 -7.16 -0.09
C GLU A 232 23.06 -6.20 0.83
N ALA A 233 22.22 -6.75 1.71
CA ALA A 233 21.58 -5.93 2.73
C ALA A 233 22.63 -5.31 3.65
N LEU A 234 23.55 -6.13 4.18
CA LEU A 234 24.59 -5.68 5.11
C LEU A 234 25.52 -4.62 4.51
N SER A 235 25.88 -4.71 3.23
CA SER A 235 26.77 -3.74 2.58
C SER A 235 26.13 -2.36 2.36
N ARG A 236 24.80 -2.27 2.51
CA ARG A 236 24.00 -1.06 2.29
C ARG A 236 23.36 -0.52 3.56
N MET A 237 23.50 -1.22 4.68
CA MET A 237 23.10 -0.69 5.97
C MET A 237 24.02 0.48 6.34
N PRO A 238 23.45 1.57 6.89
CA PRO A 238 24.24 2.71 7.38
C PRO A 238 25.12 2.34 8.57
#